data_AF-A0AAE8MYA1-F1
#
_entry.id   AF-A0AAE8MYA1-F1
#
_cell.length_a   1.000
_cell.length_b   1.000
_cell.length_c   1.000
_cell.angle_alpha   90.00
_cell.angle_beta   90.00
_cell.angle_gamma   90.00
#
_symmetry.space_group_name_H-M   'P 1'
#
loop_
_entity.id
_entity.type
_entity.pdbx_description
1 polymer ?
#
loop_
_entity_poly.entity_id
_entity_poly.type
_entity_poly.pdbx_seq_one_letter_code
_entity_poly.pdbx_strand_id
1 'polypeptide(L)'
;MPLIIVTGLPTSGKSTRAKQLYDYLTARISSSPAGSPQSAYRVHLISDETLSIPRSVYDLSRVPEHARSANAAEKDARAALYGAVKRVLSDRDIVVLDGLNYIKGWRYQLFCEAKGVRTGCCVLQIGCGVDRARGVNEGRLRRRARVAGEAGGAGEVGEKSGEGATLEGEGAEGAEGAEGAKAKEEEEDTAEPYEPENWENLVFRYEEPNPMTRWDSPLFALVWDDDQERTSSVFDSMWEAVAGEGRKVVKPNLATVQRGRDASGDYLYMLDRETQDITKAVLEGQGEGGGGEVRIARGEGDGDLVVHLPGELVGFPRLQRIRRAFIAMTRGGMGLEGKGGMSVGRIRESFVGYLNDSLERDA
;
A
#
# COMPACT_ATOMS: atom_id res chain seq x y z
N MET A 1 -8.44 1.02 2.23
CA MET A 1 -8.77 0.14 1.10
C MET A 1 -7.67 0.33 0.04
N PRO A 2 -7.51 -0.63 -0.87
CA PRO A 2 -6.20 -1.17 -1.18
C PRO A 2 -5.27 -0.21 -1.93
N LEU A 3 -3.98 -0.48 -1.78
CA LEU A 3 -3.00 -0.11 -2.77
C LEU A 3 -2.91 -1.22 -3.83
N ILE A 4 -3.05 -0.87 -5.10
CA ILE A 4 -2.87 -1.78 -6.24
C ILE A 4 -1.58 -1.36 -6.94
N ILE A 5 -0.56 -2.21 -6.87
CA ILE A 5 0.75 -1.94 -7.47
C ILE A 5 0.78 -2.58 -8.86
N VAL A 6 0.73 -1.77 -9.91
CA VAL A 6 0.89 -2.27 -11.29
C VAL A 6 2.39 -2.41 -11.59
N THR A 7 2.81 -3.51 -12.22
CA THR A 7 4.22 -3.77 -12.52
C THR A 7 4.36 -4.49 -13.86
N GLY A 8 5.49 -4.29 -14.53
CA GLY A 8 5.78 -4.90 -15.83
C GLY A 8 6.95 -4.21 -16.52
N LEU A 9 7.36 -4.78 -17.66
CA LEU A 9 8.44 -4.22 -18.46
C LEU A 9 8.12 -2.78 -18.92
N PRO A 10 9.13 -1.97 -19.30
CA PRO A 10 8.85 -0.73 -20.03
C PRO A 10 8.02 -1.07 -21.28
N THR A 11 7.10 -0.16 -21.65
CA THR A 11 6.20 -0.34 -22.80
C THR A 11 5.38 -1.65 -22.83
N SER A 12 5.15 -2.28 -21.66
CA SER A 12 4.37 -3.53 -21.55
C SER A 12 2.85 -3.36 -21.42
N GLY A 13 2.29 -2.16 -21.62
CA GLY A 13 0.84 -1.94 -21.59
C GLY A 13 0.28 -1.66 -20.19
N LYS A 14 1.16 -1.34 -19.23
CA LYS A 14 0.78 -1.02 -17.84
C LYS A 14 -0.28 0.07 -17.76
N SER A 15 -0.04 1.21 -18.40
CA SER A 15 -0.96 2.35 -18.39
C SER A 15 -2.31 2.02 -19.01
N THR A 16 -2.33 1.22 -20.08
CA THR A 16 -3.57 0.72 -20.70
C THR A 16 -4.37 -0.12 -19.72
N ARG A 17 -3.76 -1.13 -19.10
CA ARG A 17 -4.43 -2.01 -18.13
C ARG A 17 -4.80 -1.29 -16.84
N ALA A 18 -3.99 -0.31 -16.40
CA ALA A 18 -4.28 0.51 -15.23
C ALA A 18 -5.50 1.43 -15.46
N LYS A 19 -5.64 2.00 -16.67
CA LYS A 19 -6.82 2.78 -17.06
C LYS A 19 -8.07 1.92 -17.13
N GLN A 20 -7.99 0.75 -17.78
CA GLN A 20 -9.09 -0.22 -17.81
C GLN A 20 -9.55 -0.62 -16.40
N LEU A 21 -8.60 -0.87 -15.49
CA LEU A 21 -8.90 -1.18 -14.09
C LEU A 21 -9.53 0.02 -13.37
N TYR A 22 -9.02 1.23 -13.58
CA TYR A 22 -9.59 2.46 -13.01
C TYR A 22 -11.06 2.65 -13.42
N ASP A 23 -11.34 2.51 -14.72
CA ASP A 23 -12.69 2.65 -15.28
C ASP A 23 -13.62 1.58 -14.73
N TYR A 24 -13.16 0.32 -14.70
CA TYR A 24 -13.89 -0.80 -14.11
C TYR A 24 -14.25 -0.57 -12.63
N LEU A 25 -13.28 -0.15 -11.81
CA LEU A 25 -13.50 0.09 -10.38
C LEU A 25 -14.47 1.26 -10.16
N THR A 26 -14.31 2.32 -10.94
CA THR A 26 -15.18 3.51 -10.87
C THR A 26 -16.62 3.14 -11.24
N ALA A 27 -16.81 2.34 -12.29
CA ALA A 27 -18.13 1.84 -12.68
C ALA A 27 -18.74 0.96 -11.59
N ARG A 28 -17.97 0.01 -11.04
CA ARG A 28 -18.45 -0.92 -9.99
C ARG A 28 -18.82 -0.21 -8.68
N ILE A 29 -18.09 0.83 -8.30
CA ILE A 29 -18.42 1.68 -7.14
C ILE A 29 -19.70 2.45 -7.42
N SER A 30 -19.84 3.03 -8.62
CA SER A 30 -21.02 3.81 -9.01
C SER A 30 -22.29 2.95 -9.11
N SER A 31 -22.16 1.67 -9.47
CA SER A 31 -23.27 0.72 -9.54
C SER A 31 -23.60 0.06 -8.19
N SER A 32 -22.85 0.35 -7.13
CA SER A 32 -23.07 -0.24 -5.81
C SER A 32 -24.33 0.35 -5.13
N PRO A 33 -25.12 -0.44 -4.38
CA PRO A 33 -26.33 0.06 -3.73
C PRO A 33 -26.06 1.24 -2.80
N ALA A 34 -26.92 2.26 -2.86
CA ALA A 34 -26.83 3.44 -2.01
C ALA A 34 -26.86 3.03 -0.52
N GLY A 35 -25.80 3.40 0.22
CA GLY A 35 -25.65 3.06 1.64
C GLY A 35 -24.80 1.82 1.91
N SER A 36 -24.35 1.09 0.88
CA SER A 36 -23.34 0.04 1.08
C SER A 36 -21.98 0.67 1.42
N PRO A 37 -21.13 0.01 2.22
CA PRO A 37 -19.77 0.48 2.48
C PRO A 37 -18.98 0.73 1.18
N GLN A 38 -19.25 -0.07 0.13
CA GLN A 38 -18.56 0.05 -1.16
C GLN A 38 -18.91 1.31 -1.96
N SER A 39 -20.12 1.85 -1.81
CA SER A 39 -20.55 3.09 -2.47
C SER A 39 -19.78 4.34 -2.00
N ALA A 40 -19.08 4.26 -0.86
CA ALA A 40 -18.29 5.35 -0.29
C ALA A 40 -16.83 5.38 -0.77
N TYR A 41 -16.42 4.45 -1.64
CA TYR A 41 -15.04 4.34 -2.08
C TYR A 41 -14.68 5.40 -3.12
N ARG A 42 -13.40 5.78 -3.15
CA ARG A 42 -12.83 6.63 -4.20
C ARG A 42 -11.67 5.90 -4.86
N VAL A 43 -11.46 6.14 -6.15
CA VAL A 43 -10.36 5.54 -6.91
C VAL A 43 -9.41 6.65 -7.35
N HIS A 44 -8.10 6.43 -7.14
CA HIS A 44 -7.04 7.33 -7.56
C HIS A 44 -6.09 6.59 -8.49
N LEU A 45 -5.75 7.19 -9.64
CA LEU A 45 -4.73 6.69 -10.55
C LEU A 45 -3.48 7.58 -10.43
N ILE A 46 -2.38 7.01 -9.98
CA ILE A 46 -1.10 7.70 -9.81
C ILE A 46 -0.08 7.04 -10.74
N SER A 47 0.64 7.83 -11.52
CA SER A 47 1.68 7.35 -12.41
C SER A 47 2.85 8.34 -12.51
N ASP A 48 3.93 7.91 -13.14
CA ASP A 48 5.02 8.81 -13.51
C ASP A 48 4.50 9.99 -14.34
N GLU A 49 3.60 9.73 -15.28
CA GLU A 49 3.01 10.73 -16.17
C GLU A 49 2.14 11.74 -15.40
N THR A 50 1.30 11.29 -14.45
CA THR A 50 0.48 12.21 -13.65
C THR A 50 1.30 13.07 -12.69
N LEU A 51 2.52 12.66 -12.35
CA LEU A 51 3.47 13.41 -11.54
C LEU A 51 4.52 14.15 -12.36
N SER A 52 4.41 14.13 -13.70
CA SER A 52 5.37 14.75 -14.63
C SER A 52 6.82 14.28 -14.41
N ILE A 53 6.98 12.99 -14.09
CA ILE A 53 8.28 12.34 -13.92
C ILE A 53 8.74 11.82 -15.29
N PRO A 54 9.84 12.34 -15.86
CA PRO A 54 10.29 11.93 -17.19
C PRO A 54 10.92 10.55 -17.17
N ARG A 55 10.77 9.77 -18.26
CA ARG A 55 11.36 8.42 -18.39
C ARG A 55 12.89 8.38 -18.28
N SER A 56 13.54 9.53 -18.47
CA SER A 56 14.99 9.69 -18.32
C SER A 56 15.49 9.55 -16.88
N VAL A 57 14.62 9.64 -15.85
CA VAL A 57 15.06 9.43 -14.45
C VAL A 57 15.56 8.01 -14.18
N TYR A 58 15.17 7.07 -15.04
CA TYR A 58 15.58 5.67 -15.01
C TYR A 58 16.90 5.43 -15.76
N ASP A 59 17.42 6.43 -16.48
CA ASP A 59 18.66 6.29 -17.22
C ASP A 59 19.86 6.44 -16.26
N LEU A 60 20.53 5.31 -16.00
CA LEU A 60 21.69 5.26 -15.11
C LEU A 60 23.00 5.61 -15.83
N SER A 61 22.98 5.79 -17.15
CA SER A 61 24.17 6.21 -17.92
C SER A 61 24.53 7.67 -17.67
N ARG A 62 23.56 8.49 -17.24
CA ARG A 62 23.72 9.91 -16.99
C ARG A 62 23.76 10.19 -15.50
N VAL A 63 24.89 10.67 -15.00
CA VAL A 63 25.04 11.13 -13.62
C VAL A 63 25.23 12.64 -13.65
N PRO A 64 24.27 13.46 -13.18
CA PRO A 64 24.50 14.88 -13.00
C PRO A 64 25.73 15.12 -12.12
N GLU A 65 26.57 16.12 -12.43
CA GLU A 65 27.85 16.35 -11.72
C GLU A 65 27.71 16.47 -10.18
N HIS A 66 26.54 16.89 -9.69
CA HIS A 66 26.26 17.05 -8.27
C HIS A 66 25.41 15.92 -7.66
N ALA A 67 25.09 14.88 -8.42
CA ALA A 67 24.32 13.75 -7.93
C ALA A 67 25.20 12.82 -7.07
N ARG A 68 24.67 12.39 -5.93
CA ARG A 68 25.39 11.51 -4.99
C ARG A 68 25.56 10.07 -5.52
N SER A 69 24.76 9.68 -6.52
CA SER A 69 24.82 8.40 -7.20
C SER A 69 24.08 8.46 -8.53
N ALA A 70 24.35 7.51 -9.44
CA ALA A 70 23.64 7.39 -10.71
C ALA A 70 22.12 7.25 -10.53
N ASN A 71 21.69 6.59 -9.45
CA ASN A 71 20.29 6.28 -9.21
C ASN A 71 19.57 7.40 -8.42
N ALA A 72 20.20 8.57 -8.26
CA ALA A 72 19.64 9.67 -7.47
C ALA A 72 18.30 10.15 -8.05
N ALA A 73 18.23 10.37 -9.37
CA ALA A 73 17.00 10.79 -10.05
C ALA A 73 15.86 9.78 -9.86
N GLU A 74 16.15 8.49 -10.04
CA GLU A 74 15.16 7.43 -9.80
C GLU A 74 14.73 7.37 -8.32
N LYS A 75 15.65 7.59 -7.38
CA LYS A 75 15.32 7.65 -5.96
C LYS A 75 14.36 8.79 -5.65
N ASP A 76 14.56 9.95 -6.26
CA ASP A 76 13.68 11.11 -6.10
C ASP A 76 12.31 10.87 -6.76
N ALA A 77 12.28 10.21 -7.92
CA ALA A 77 11.05 9.77 -8.56
C ALA A 77 10.24 8.82 -7.65
N ARG A 78 10.89 7.82 -7.05
CA ARG A 78 10.24 6.94 -6.06
C ARG A 78 9.76 7.70 -4.83
N ALA A 79 10.50 8.72 -4.37
CA ALA A 79 10.06 9.56 -3.26
C ALA A 79 8.81 10.39 -3.62
N ALA A 80 8.73 10.90 -4.84
CA ALA A 80 7.56 11.61 -5.35
C ALA A 80 6.33 10.71 -5.46
N LEU A 81 6.47 9.52 -6.05
CA LEU A 81 5.41 8.50 -6.11
C LEU A 81 4.95 8.09 -4.71
N TYR A 82 5.89 7.82 -3.81
CA TYR A 82 5.59 7.46 -2.43
C TYR A 82 4.80 8.57 -1.73
N GLY A 83 5.22 9.83 -1.88
CA GLY A 83 4.50 10.98 -1.35
C GLY A 83 3.09 11.13 -1.92
N ALA A 84 2.92 10.90 -3.22
CA ALA A 84 1.60 10.95 -3.87
C ALA A 84 0.65 9.88 -3.36
N VAL A 85 1.11 8.62 -3.30
CA VAL A 85 0.34 7.50 -2.75
C VAL A 85 -0.03 7.78 -1.30
N LYS A 86 0.95 8.14 -0.47
CA LYS A 86 0.74 8.39 0.96
C LYS A 86 -0.29 9.48 1.27
N ARG A 87 -0.39 10.51 0.43
CA ARG A 87 -1.35 11.60 0.62
C ARG A 87 -2.80 11.15 0.47
N VAL A 88 -3.07 10.16 -0.37
CA VAL A 88 -4.43 9.71 -0.68
C VAL A 88 -4.77 8.36 -0.06
N LEU A 89 -3.77 7.56 0.31
CA LEU A 89 -3.98 6.23 0.84
C LEU A 89 -4.71 6.28 2.18
N SER A 90 -5.92 5.73 2.22
CA SER A 90 -6.76 5.74 3.40
C SER A 90 -7.55 4.44 3.54
N ASP A 91 -8.38 4.34 4.56
CA ASP A 91 -9.34 3.25 4.64
C ASP A 91 -10.36 3.33 3.51
N ARG A 92 -10.77 4.51 2.98
CA ARG A 92 -11.81 4.71 1.93
C ARG A 92 -11.33 4.85 0.49
N ASP A 93 -10.02 4.96 0.30
CA ASP A 93 -9.43 5.25 -1.00
C ASP A 93 -8.75 4.00 -1.58
N ILE A 94 -9.06 3.67 -2.83
CA ILE A 94 -8.38 2.69 -3.67
C ILE A 94 -7.34 3.44 -4.50
N VAL A 95 -6.08 3.03 -4.43
CA VAL A 95 -4.99 3.68 -5.17
C VAL A 95 -4.43 2.70 -6.19
N VAL A 96 -4.57 3.00 -7.47
CA VAL A 96 -3.90 2.31 -8.58
C VAL A 96 -2.59 3.05 -8.87
N LEU A 97 -1.47 2.39 -8.59
CA LEU A 97 -0.14 2.91 -8.87
C LEU A 97 0.38 2.32 -10.19
N ASP A 98 0.21 3.07 -11.28
CA ASP A 98 0.76 2.76 -12.60
C ASP A 98 2.22 3.22 -12.70
N GLY A 99 3.15 2.29 -12.53
CA GLY A 99 4.57 2.55 -12.68
C GLY A 99 5.30 1.30 -13.08
N LEU A 100 6.62 1.41 -13.32
CA LEU A 100 7.43 0.22 -13.55
C LEU A 100 7.40 -0.72 -12.35
N ASN A 101 7.53 -0.15 -11.15
CA ASN A 101 7.48 -0.87 -9.86
C ASN A 101 8.36 -2.14 -9.84
N TYR A 102 9.47 -2.08 -10.58
CA TYR A 102 10.27 -3.23 -10.99
C TYR A 102 11.23 -3.74 -9.92
N ILE A 103 11.43 -2.99 -8.83
CA ILE A 103 12.33 -3.33 -7.73
C ILE A 103 11.51 -3.94 -6.58
N LYS A 104 11.87 -5.13 -6.12
CA LYS A 104 11.23 -5.81 -4.99
C LYS A 104 11.27 -4.99 -3.70
N GLY A 105 12.41 -4.35 -3.41
CA GLY A 105 12.56 -3.47 -2.25
C GLY A 105 11.59 -2.29 -2.27
N TRP A 106 11.28 -1.77 -3.46
CA TRP A 106 10.30 -0.71 -3.65
C TRP A 106 8.86 -1.20 -3.46
N ARG A 107 8.50 -2.37 -4.04
CA ARG A 107 7.19 -2.99 -3.79
C ARG A 107 6.98 -3.32 -2.30
N TYR A 108 8.03 -3.78 -1.61
CA TYR A 108 8.01 -3.98 -0.16
C TYR A 108 7.74 -2.68 0.62
N GLN A 109 8.37 -1.57 0.23
CA GLN A 109 8.13 -0.26 0.86
C GLN A 109 6.66 0.17 0.72
N LEU A 110 6.09 0.02 -0.48
CA LEU A 110 4.68 0.32 -0.75
C LEU A 110 3.73 -0.58 0.06
N PHE A 111 4.02 -1.88 0.13
CA PHE A 111 3.30 -2.82 0.97
C PHE A 111 3.34 -2.41 2.46
N CYS A 112 4.50 -1.98 2.97
CA CYS A 112 4.63 -1.49 4.33
C CYS A 112 3.77 -0.24 4.59
N GLU A 113 3.67 0.67 3.61
CA GLU A 113 2.83 1.86 3.72
C GLU A 113 1.35 1.49 3.80
N ALA A 114 0.89 0.63 2.89
CA ALA A 114 -0.47 0.10 2.91
C ALA A 114 -0.79 -0.56 4.25
N LYS A 115 0.13 -1.39 4.76
CA LYS A 115 0.00 -2.01 6.07
C LYS A 115 -0.05 -0.99 7.22
N GLY A 116 0.72 0.09 7.12
CA GLY A 116 0.78 1.17 8.11
C GLY A 116 -0.57 1.87 8.30
N VAL A 117 -1.30 2.11 7.20
CA VAL A 117 -2.65 2.69 7.21
C VAL A 117 -3.77 1.63 7.24
N ARG A 118 -3.42 0.38 7.61
CA ARG A 118 -4.36 -0.74 7.79
C ARG A 118 -5.17 -1.07 6.54
N THR A 119 -4.53 -0.95 5.38
CA THR A 119 -5.15 -1.26 4.11
C THR A 119 -4.53 -2.46 3.40
N GLY A 120 -5.34 -3.13 2.58
CA GLY A 120 -4.90 -4.19 1.68
C GLY A 120 -3.89 -3.70 0.66
N CYS A 121 -3.10 -4.62 0.13
CA CYS A 121 -2.18 -4.34 -0.96
C CYS A 121 -2.22 -5.55 -1.89
N CYS A 122 -2.25 -5.34 -3.20
CA CYS A 122 -2.07 -6.39 -4.20
C CYS A 122 -1.17 -5.92 -5.33
N VAL A 123 -0.66 -6.88 -6.09
CA VAL A 123 0.18 -6.62 -7.27
C VAL A 123 -0.55 -7.08 -8.52
N LEU A 124 -0.56 -6.23 -9.54
CA LEU A 124 -1.02 -6.56 -10.89
C LEU A 124 0.18 -6.53 -11.84
N GLN A 125 0.64 -7.71 -12.26
CA GLN A 125 1.69 -7.87 -13.25
C GLN A 125 1.11 -7.86 -14.65
N ILE A 126 1.65 -7.03 -15.53
CA ILE A 126 1.32 -7.05 -16.95
C ILE A 126 2.40 -7.84 -17.69
N GLY A 127 2.03 -9.04 -18.15
CA GLY A 127 2.85 -9.93 -18.93
C GLY A 127 2.89 -9.50 -20.40
N CYS A 128 4.08 -9.15 -20.88
CA CYS A 128 4.32 -8.85 -22.30
C CYS A 128 5.68 -9.44 -22.67
N GLY A 129 5.76 -10.10 -23.84
CA GLY A 129 7.03 -10.57 -24.38
C GLY A 129 7.98 -9.41 -24.65
N VAL A 130 9.28 -9.60 -24.40
CA VAL A 130 10.32 -8.58 -24.57
C VAL A 130 10.28 -7.99 -25.98
N ASP A 131 10.14 -8.83 -27.01
CA ASP A 131 10.11 -8.38 -28.41
C ASP A 131 8.90 -7.49 -28.72
N ARG A 132 7.73 -7.82 -28.17
CA ARG A 132 6.54 -7.00 -28.34
C ARG A 132 6.69 -5.65 -27.64
N ALA A 133 7.13 -5.66 -26.38
CA ALA A 133 7.38 -4.45 -25.62
C ALA A 133 8.44 -3.55 -26.31
N ARG A 134 9.50 -4.15 -26.88
CA ARG A 134 10.51 -3.48 -27.69
C ARG A 134 9.91 -2.84 -28.93
N GLY A 135 9.08 -3.59 -29.67
CA GLY A 135 8.39 -3.09 -30.87
C GLY A 135 7.52 -1.87 -30.60
N VAL A 136 6.83 -1.83 -29.44
CA VAL A 136 6.07 -0.65 -29.00
C VAL A 136 7.01 0.54 -28.77
N ASN A 137 8.15 0.34 -28.09
CA ASN A 137 9.11 1.42 -27.86
C ASN A 137 9.71 1.95 -29.17
N GLU A 138 10.04 1.06 -30.11
CA GLU A 138 10.51 1.44 -31.44
C GLU A 138 9.46 2.22 -32.24
N GLY A 139 8.19 1.81 -32.18
CA GLY A 139 7.08 2.56 -32.77
C GLY A 139 7.01 3.99 -32.24
N ARG A 140 7.11 4.15 -30.91
CA ARG A 140 7.14 5.47 -30.26
C ARG A 140 8.36 6.30 -30.66
N LEU A 141 9.54 5.67 -30.80
CA LEU A 141 10.77 6.34 -31.28
C LEU A 141 10.61 6.82 -32.73
N ARG A 142 10.08 5.99 -33.64
CA ARG A 142 9.79 6.36 -35.03
C ARG A 142 8.82 7.53 -35.11
N ARG A 143 7.76 7.51 -34.30
CA ARG A 143 6.80 8.62 -34.21
C ARG A 143 7.45 9.91 -33.74
N ARG A 144 8.27 9.86 -32.67
CA ARG A 144 9.03 11.03 -32.19
C ARG A 144 9.94 11.60 -33.28
N ALA A 145 10.60 10.75 -34.06
CA ALA A 145 11.45 11.17 -35.17
C ALA A 145 10.66 11.82 -36.31
N ARG A 146 9.47 11.28 -36.66
CA ARG A 146 8.58 11.86 -37.67
C ARG A 146 8.13 13.27 -37.26
N VAL A 147 7.64 13.44 -36.03
CA VAL A 147 7.18 14.74 -35.51
C VAL A 147 8.33 15.75 -35.46
N ALA A 148 9.54 15.33 -35.08
CA ALA A 148 10.72 16.20 -35.10
C ALA A 148 11.13 16.61 -36.53
N GLY A 149 11.02 15.71 -37.50
CA GLY A 149 11.28 15.98 -38.92
C GLY A 149 10.26 16.95 -39.54
N GLU A 150 8.98 16.80 -39.21
CA GLU A 150 7.90 17.71 -39.64
C GLU A 150 8.06 19.11 -39.05
N ALA A 151 8.47 19.22 -37.77
CA ALA A 151 8.77 20.50 -37.12
C ALA A 151 10.05 21.18 -37.68
N GLY A 152 11.03 20.40 -38.12
CA GLY A 152 12.25 20.91 -38.78
C GLY A 152 12.04 21.30 -40.25
N GLY A 153 11.07 20.69 -40.94
CA GLY A 153 10.75 20.94 -42.35
C GLY A 153 9.90 22.18 -42.61
N ALA A 154 9.27 22.78 -41.59
CA ALA A 154 8.51 24.01 -41.72
C ALA A 154 9.37 25.28 -41.98
N GLY A 155 10.71 25.14 -42.01
CA GLY A 155 11.66 26.22 -42.28
C GLY A 155 12.23 26.29 -43.71
N GLU A 156 11.96 25.32 -44.58
CA GLU A 156 12.48 25.29 -45.96
C GLU A 156 11.37 24.93 -46.96
N VAL A 157 10.58 25.94 -47.36
CA VAL A 157 9.75 25.83 -48.57
C VAL A 157 10.58 26.35 -49.75
N GLY A 158 11.36 25.45 -50.32
CA GLY A 158 12.01 25.58 -51.63
C GLY A 158 11.19 24.85 -52.69
N GLU A 159 10.59 25.64 -53.56
CA GLU A 159 9.72 25.32 -54.70
C GLU A 159 10.35 24.39 -55.77
N LYS A 160 9.61 23.35 -56.21
CA LYS A 160 9.40 22.86 -57.62
C LYS A 160 8.89 21.40 -57.65
N SER A 161 7.62 21.16 -58.01
CA SER A 161 7.04 20.92 -59.37
C SER A 161 7.25 19.49 -59.92
N GLY A 162 6.19 18.65 -59.93
CA GLY A 162 5.56 18.03 -61.14
C GLY A 162 6.23 16.70 -61.53
N GLU A 163 5.62 15.60 -61.97
CA GLU A 163 4.31 15.13 -62.47
C GLU A 163 4.24 13.61 -62.09
N GLY A 164 3.11 13.00 -61.75
CA GLY A 164 2.14 12.40 -62.68
C GLY A 164 2.37 10.89 -62.91
N ALA A 165 1.48 10.01 -62.38
CA ALA A 165 1.11 8.72 -62.98
C ALA A 165 0.00 8.00 -62.18
N THR A 166 -1.17 7.87 -62.80
CA THR A 166 -2.27 6.97 -62.46
C THR A 166 -1.93 5.52 -62.83
N LEU A 167 -2.22 4.54 -61.96
CA LEU A 167 -2.51 3.15 -62.37
C LEU A 167 -3.47 2.50 -61.36
N GLU A 168 -4.53 1.91 -61.91
CA GLU A 168 -5.54 1.08 -61.25
C GLU A 168 -4.97 -0.29 -60.86
N GLY A 169 -5.55 -0.92 -59.84
CA GLY A 169 -5.28 -2.30 -59.46
C GLY A 169 -6.24 -2.77 -58.37
N GLU A 170 -7.25 -3.53 -58.78
CA GLU A 170 -8.31 -4.13 -57.97
C GLU A 170 -7.79 -5.20 -56.98
N GLY A 171 -8.50 -5.32 -55.84
CA GLY A 171 -8.83 -6.61 -55.25
C GLY A 171 -7.90 -7.20 -54.17
N ALA A 172 -8.16 -6.87 -52.90
CA ALA A 172 -7.91 -7.76 -51.77
C ALA A 172 -8.78 -7.35 -50.56
N GLU A 173 -10.08 -7.63 -50.62
CA GLU A 173 -10.95 -7.61 -49.44
C GLU A 173 -10.55 -8.75 -48.50
N GLY A 174 -10.13 -8.43 -47.28
CA GLY A 174 -9.89 -9.43 -46.24
C GLY A 174 -8.80 -9.12 -45.21
N ALA A 175 -8.55 -7.87 -44.83
CA ALA A 175 -7.63 -7.54 -43.72
C ALA A 175 -7.99 -6.27 -42.91
N GLU A 176 -9.06 -5.55 -43.27
CA GLU A 176 -9.32 -4.20 -42.76
C GLU A 176 -9.75 -4.14 -41.28
N GLY A 177 -10.23 -5.23 -40.69
CA GLY A 177 -10.72 -5.27 -39.31
C GLY A 177 -9.62 -5.20 -38.24
N ALA A 178 -8.43 -5.76 -38.52
CA ALA A 178 -7.33 -5.81 -37.56
C ALA A 178 -6.36 -4.61 -37.71
N GLU A 179 -6.14 -4.13 -38.94
CA GLU A 179 -5.34 -2.92 -39.20
C GLU A 179 -6.04 -1.65 -38.71
N GLY A 180 -7.38 -1.57 -38.84
CA GLY A 180 -8.13 -0.40 -38.36
C GLY A 180 -8.16 -0.23 -36.83
N ALA A 181 -8.12 -1.34 -36.08
CA ALA A 181 -8.02 -1.31 -34.62
C ALA A 181 -6.60 -0.94 -34.16
N LYS A 182 -5.59 -1.51 -34.82
CA LYS A 182 -4.17 -1.23 -34.55
C LYS A 182 -3.78 0.23 -34.89
N ALA A 183 -4.31 0.76 -35.99
CA ALA A 183 -4.10 2.15 -36.39
C ALA A 183 -4.77 3.16 -35.43
N LYS A 184 -5.95 2.84 -34.89
CA LYS A 184 -6.61 3.66 -33.86
C LYS A 184 -5.85 3.68 -32.53
N GLU A 185 -5.31 2.54 -32.09
CA GLU A 185 -4.49 2.48 -30.88
C GLU A 185 -3.14 3.20 -31.04
N GLU A 186 -2.56 3.18 -32.25
CA GLU A 186 -1.31 3.89 -32.56
C GLU A 186 -1.48 5.42 -32.67
N GLU A 187 -2.66 5.92 -33.08
CA GLU A 187 -3.00 7.36 -33.12
C GLU A 187 -3.25 7.96 -31.73
N GLU A 188 -3.79 7.21 -30.76
CA GLU A 188 -4.08 7.69 -29.41
C GLU A 188 -2.91 7.60 -28.42
N ASP A 189 -1.88 6.81 -28.70
CA ASP A 189 -0.75 6.65 -27.79
C ASP A 189 0.09 7.93 -27.74
N THR A 190 -0.15 8.87 -26.83
CA THR A 190 0.66 10.10 -26.72
C THR A 190 1.94 9.91 -25.89
N ALA A 191 2.22 8.69 -25.43
CA ALA A 191 3.29 8.48 -24.46
C ALA A 191 4.68 8.55 -25.12
N GLU A 192 5.63 9.16 -24.39
CA GLU A 192 7.03 9.24 -24.81
C GLU A 192 7.71 7.85 -24.92
N PRO A 193 8.69 7.70 -25.82
CA PRO A 193 9.56 6.53 -25.82
C PRO A 193 10.58 6.56 -24.67
N TYR A 194 11.19 5.41 -24.40
CA TYR A 194 12.44 5.30 -23.66
C TYR A 194 13.60 5.33 -24.65
N GLU A 195 14.73 5.93 -24.26
CA GLU A 195 15.99 5.77 -25.01
C GLU A 195 16.39 4.28 -25.06
N PRO A 196 16.92 3.76 -26.19
CA PRO A 196 17.15 2.33 -26.38
C PRO A 196 17.99 1.68 -25.27
N GLU A 197 19.11 2.30 -24.89
CA GLU A 197 19.98 1.76 -23.82
C GLU A 197 19.29 1.76 -22.46
N ASN A 198 18.52 2.80 -22.14
CA ASN A 198 17.72 2.84 -20.90
C ASN A 198 16.67 1.72 -20.90
N TRP A 199 16.00 1.50 -22.03
CA TRP A 199 14.99 0.44 -22.18
C TRP A 199 15.58 -0.95 -21.96
N GLU A 200 16.71 -1.28 -22.61
CA GLU A 200 17.39 -2.58 -22.40
C GLU A 200 17.81 -2.77 -20.95
N ASN A 201 18.43 -1.74 -20.36
CA ASN A 201 18.88 -1.77 -18.99
C ASN A 201 17.70 -1.94 -18.02
N LEU A 202 16.52 -1.39 -18.33
CA LEU A 202 15.31 -1.52 -17.53
C LEU A 202 14.73 -2.94 -17.58
N VAL A 203 14.73 -3.56 -18.77
CA VAL A 203 14.32 -4.96 -18.93
C VAL A 203 15.26 -5.88 -18.14
N PHE A 204 16.57 -5.69 -18.26
CA PHE A 204 17.57 -6.52 -17.58
C PHE A 204 17.44 -6.50 -16.05
N ARG A 205 17.12 -5.34 -15.47
CA ARG A 205 17.00 -5.16 -14.02
C ARG A 205 15.59 -5.39 -13.46
N TYR A 206 14.64 -5.82 -14.30
CA TYR A 206 13.27 -6.08 -13.88
C TYR A 206 13.24 -7.29 -12.93
N GLU A 207 12.78 -7.09 -11.69
CA GLU A 207 12.61 -8.17 -10.71
C GLU A 207 11.16 -8.65 -10.71
N GLU A 208 10.93 -9.84 -11.27
CA GLU A 208 9.58 -10.43 -11.36
C GLU A 208 8.90 -10.53 -9.98
N PRO A 209 7.61 -10.16 -9.87
CA PRO A 209 6.83 -10.36 -8.65
C PRO A 209 6.78 -11.82 -8.24
N ASN A 210 7.02 -12.09 -6.95
CA ASN A 210 7.03 -13.45 -6.44
C ASN A 210 5.81 -13.70 -5.51
N PRO A 211 4.82 -14.51 -5.92
CA PRO A 211 3.60 -14.74 -5.15
C PRO A 211 3.83 -15.42 -3.79
N MET A 212 5.01 -16.03 -3.58
CA MET A 212 5.39 -16.64 -2.31
C MET A 212 5.81 -15.58 -1.27
N THR A 213 6.11 -14.35 -1.70
CA THR A 213 6.44 -13.26 -0.80
C THR A 213 5.19 -12.50 -0.38
N ARG A 214 5.15 -12.08 0.89
CA ARG A 214 3.96 -11.45 1.48
C ARG A 214 3.63 -10.09 0.88
N TRP A 215 4.62 -9.38 0.34
CA TRP A 215 4.44 -8.03 -0.22
C TRP A 215 4.05 -8.06 -1.70
N ASP A 216 4.34 -9.13 -2.43
CA ASP A 216 3.87 -9.32 -3.81
C ASP A 216 2.55 -10.12 -3.87
N SER A 217 2.00 -10.53 -2.72
CA SER A 217 0.78 -11.35 -2.62
C SER A 217 -0.40 -10.56 -2.03
N PRO A 218 -1.62 -10.68 -2.59
CA PRO A 218 -1.98 -11.49 -3.77
C PRO A 218 -1.45 -10.89 -5.08
N LEU A 219 -0.95 -11.77 -5.95
CA LEU A 219 -0.44 -11.45 -7.28
C LEU A 219 -1.49 -11.81 -8.33
N PHE A 220 -1.83 -10.84 -9.16
CA PHE A 220 -2.66 -11.00 -10.35
C PHE A 220 -1.81 -10.78 -11.58
N ALA A 221 -2.13 -11.46 -12.68
CA ALA A 221 -1.42 -11.33 -13.94
C ALA A 221 -2.41 -11.14 -15.08
N LEU A 222 -2.12 -10.19 -15.97
CA LEU A 222 -2.78 -10.02 -17.25
C LEU A 222 -1.73 -10.08 -18.36
N VAL A 223 -1.95 -10.92 -19.35
CA VAL A 223 -1.11 -10.96 -20.55
C VAL A 223 -1.61 -9.91 -21.53
N TRP A 224 -0.70 -9.40 -22.36
CA TRP A 224 -1.03 -8.39 -23.38
C TRP A 224 -2.23 -8.81 -24.25
N ASP A 225 -2.24 -10.07 -24.71
CA ASP A 225 -3.28 -10.63 -25.59
C ASP A 225 -4.53 -11.12 -24.86
N ASP A 226 -4.63 -10.92 -23.54
CA ASP A 226 -5.84 -11.30 -22.80
C ASP A 226 -7.04 -10.49 -23.30
N ASP A 227 -8.10 -11.20 -23.65
CA ASP A 227 -9.37 -10.62 -24.10
C ASP A 227 -10.11 -9.89 -22.96
N GLN A 228 -11.23 -9.26 -23.32
CA GLN A 228 -12.03 -8.48 -22.38
C GLN A 228 -12.66 -9.35 -21.28
N GLU A 229 -13.02 -10.60 -21.59
CA GLU A 229 -13.62 -11.53 -20.62
C GLU A 229 -12.62 -11.93 -19.54
N ARG A 230 -11.41 -12.32 -19.97
CA ARG A 230 -10.29 -12.64 -19.08
C ARG A 230 -9.89 -11.44 -18.23
N THR A 231 -9.80 -10.27 -18.86
CA THR A 231 -9.49 -9.00 -18.18
C THR A 231 -10.52 -8.71 -17.09
N SER A 232 -11.81 -8.82 -17.40
CA SER A 232 -12.90 -8.57 -16.45
C SER A 232 -12.89 -9.56 -15.30
N SER A 233 -12.66 -10.86 -15.57
CA SER A 233 -12.57 -11.91 -14.54
C SER A 233 -11.41 -11.68 -13.56
N VAL A 234 -10.25 -11.20 -14.04
CA VAL A 234 -9.14 -10.81 -13.17
C VAL A 234 -9.51 -9.59 -12.33
N PHE A 235 -10.17 -8.59 -12.91
CA PHE A 235 -10.63 -7.41 -12.16
C PHE A 235 -11.69 -7.75 -11.11
N ASP A 236 -12.58 -8.70 -11.37
CA ASP A 236 -13.51 -9.24 -10.37
C ASP A 236 -12.75 -9.88 -9.21
N SER A 237 -11.77 -10.73 -9.53
CA SER A 237 -10.95 -11.40 -8.51
C SER A 237 -10.14 -10.40 -7.68
N MET A 238 -9.63 -9.34 -8.32
CA MET A 238 -8.96 -8.23 -7.65
C MET A 238 -9.93 -7.49 -6.72
N TRP A 239 -11.12 -7.15 -7.20
CA TRP A 239 -12.15 -6.50 -6.39
C TRP A 239 -12.48 -7.32 -5.13
N GLU A 240 -12.72 -8.62 -5.26
CA GLU A 240 -13.02 -9.47 -4.11
C GLU A 240 -11.86 -9.51 -3.10
N ALA A 241 -10.62 -9.58 -3.58
CA ALA A 241 -9.44 -9.59 -2.72
C ALA A 241 -9.27 -8.29 -1.93
N VAL A 242 -9.66 -7.15 -2.50
CA VAL A 242 -9.30 -5.84 -1.96
C VAL A 242 -10.46 -5.05 -1.34
N ALA A 243 -11.66 -5.25 -1.86
CA ALA A 243 -12.87 -4.47 -1.59
C ALA A 243 -14.09 -5.36 -1.26
N GLY A 244 -14.00 -6.68 -1.52
CA GLY A 244 -15.04 -7.65 -1.21
C GLY A 244 -15.31 -7.81 0.29
N GLU A 245 -16.48 -8.36 0.61
CA GLU A 245 -16.94 -8.54 2.00
C GLU A 245 -16.05 -9.51 2.80
N GLY A 246 -15.47 -10.51 2.11
CA GLY A 246 -14.55 -11.49 2.68
C GLY A 246 -13.08 -11.04 2.76
N ARG A 247 -12.78 -9.77 2.49
CA ARG A 247 -11.39 -9.29 2.40
C ARG A 247 -10.63 -9.51 3.71
N LYS A 248 -9.36 -9.89 3.59
CA LYS A 248 -8.47 -10.07 4.75
C LYS A 248 -8.23 -8.72 5.44
N VAL A 249 -8.69 -8.61 6.68
CA VAL A 249 -8.44 -7.41 7.51
C VAL A 249 -6.94 -7.29 7.80
N VAL A 250 -6.32 -6.20 7.34
CA VAL A 250 -4.89 -5.96 7.52
C VAL A 250 -4.64 -5.43 8.93
N LYS A 251 -3.99 -6.28 9.74
CA LYS A 251 -3.53 -5.89 11.09
C LYS A 251 -2.16 -5.20 10.99
N PRO A 252 -1.99 -4.01 11.59
CA PRO A 252 -0.70 -3.32 11.58
C PRO A 252 0.36 -4.12 12.36
N ASN A 253 1.63 -3.95 11.98
CA ASN A 253 2.73 -4.55 12.74
C ASN A 253 2.84 -3.83 14.10
N LEU A 254 2.76 -4.57 15.20
CA LEU A 254 2.79 -4.01 16.55
C LEU A 254 4.06 -3.18 16.85
N ALA A 255 5.18 -3.51 16.20
CA ALA A 255 6.44 -2.77 16.32
C ALA A 255 6.46 -1.40 15.61
N THR A 256 5.55 -1.17 14.65
CA THR A 256 5.53 0.06 13.83
C THR A 256 4.28 0.91 14.06
N VAL A 257 3.38 0.49 14.96
CA VAL A 257 2.29 1.36 15.39
C VAL A 257 2.90 2.51 16.18
N GLN A 258 2.95 3.69 15.56
CA GLN A 258 3.25 4.93 16.29
C GLN A 258 2.19 5.05 17.38
N ARG A 259 2.62 4.83 18.62
CA ARG A 259 1.77 5.03 19.79
C ARG A 259 1.45 6.52 19.83
N GLY A 260 0.19 6.84 20.12
CA GLY A 260 -0.30 8.21 20.10
C GLY A 260 0.65 9.16 20.85
N ARG A 261 0.75 10.39 20.34
CA ARG A 261 1.59 11.48 20.86
C ARG A 261 1.28 11.82 22.34
N ASP A 262 0.24 11.22 22.90
CA ASP A 262 -0.35 11.48 24.20
C ASP A 262 0.12 10.51 25.29
N ALA A 263 0.92 9.49 24.96
CA ALA A 263 1.71 8.81 25.98
C ALA A 263 2.84 9.75 26.36
N SER A 264 2.59 10.64 27.33
CA SER A 264 3.66 11.32 28.05
C SER A 264 4.78 10.32 28.32
N GLY A 265 6.04 10.73 28.11
CA GLY A 265 7.20 9.82 28.20
C GLY A 265 7.28 9.02 29.51
N ASP A 266 6.51 9.41 30.53
CA ASP A 266 6.36 8.76 31.81
C ASP A 266 5.37 7.58 31.88
N TYR A 267 4.67 7.19 30.80
CA TYR A 267 3.66 6.10 30.90
C TYR A 267 4.22 4.81 31.52
N LEU A 268 5.38 4.36 31.06
CA LEU A 268 6.00 3.14 31.57
C LEU A 268 6.42 3.30 33.04
N TYR A 269 6.85 4.50 33.42
CA TYR A 269 7.19 4.82 34.80
C TYR A 269 5.94 4.83 35.68
N MET A 270 4.85 5.48 35.26
CA MET A 270 3.58 5.50 35.97
C MET A 270 2.97 4.10 36.10
N LEU A 271 2.98 3.31 35.03
CA LEU A 271 2.51 1.91 35.06
C LEU A 271 3.28 1.07 36.08
N ASP A 272 4.61 1.17 36.08
CA ASP A 272 5.44 0.40 37.02
C ASP A 272 5.21 0.85 38.47
N ARG A 273 5.15 2.16 38.71
CA ARG A 273 4.91 2.77 40.03
C ARG A 273 3.55 2.38 40.61
N GLU A 274 2.46 2.64 39.89
CA GLU A 274 1.11 2.42 40.40
C GLU A 274 0.81 0.93 40.64
N THR A 275 1.31 0.03 39.77
CA THR A 275 1.14 -1.42 39.98
C THR A 275 1.94 -1.94 41.17
N GLN A 276 3.12 -1.34 41.44
CA GLN A 276 3.92 -1.67 42.62
C GLN A 276 3.23 -1.20 43.90
N ASP A 277 2.66 0.01 43.88
CA ASP A 277 1.94 0.58 45.02
C ASP A 277 0.73 -0.28 45.40
N ILE A 278 -0.04 -0.75 44.42
CA ILE A 278 -1.17 -1.67 44.65
C ILE A 278 -0.67 -3.01 45.22
N THR A 279 0.40 -3.56 44.67
CA THR A 279 0.98 -4.82 45.17
C THR A 279 1.40 -4.71 46.64
N LYS A 280 1.98 -3.58 47.03
CA LYS A 280 2.37 -3.30 48.41
C LYS A 280 1.14 -3.16 49.32
N ALA A 281 0.14 -2.39 48.90
CA ALA A 281 -1.09 -2.19 49.65
C ALA A 281 -1.85 -3.50 49.89
N VAL A 282 -1.88 -4.41 48.91
CA VAL A 282 -2.47 -5.75 49.06
C VAL A 282 -1.71 -6.60 50.08
N LEU A 283 -0.38 -6.54 50.08
CA LEU A 283 0.44 -7.27 51.04
C LEU A 283 0.27 -6.76 52.48
N GLU A 284 0.13 -5.45 52.66
CA GLU A 284 -0.07 -4.82 53.97
C GLU A 284 -1.51 -4.95 54.49
N GLY A 285 -2.50 -5.00 53.58
CA GLY A 285 -3.92 -5.09 53.91
C GLY A 285 -4.45 -6.51 54.13
N GLN A 286 -3.65 -7.55 53.85
CA GLN A 286 -4.05 -8.95 54.03
C GLN A 286 -4.00 -9.34 55.52
N GLY A 287 -5.08 -9.95 56.02
CA GLY A 287 -5.15 -10.47 57.40
C GLY A 287 -4.30 -11.74 57.62
N GLU A 288 -3.93 -12.04 58.86
CA GLU A 288 -3.04 -13.15 59.24
C GLU A 288 -3.53 -14.54 58.80
N GLY A 289 -4.84 -14.71 58.55
CA GLY A 289 -5.46 -15.97 58.12
C GLY A 289 -5.69 -16.11 56.61
N GLY A 290 -5.36 -15.10 55.79
CA GLY A 290 -5.79 -15.03 54.39
C GLY A 290 -7.27 -14.63 54.25
N GLY A 291 -7.70 -14.40 53.02
CA GLY A 291 -9.07 -13.98 52.69
C GLY A 291 -9.38 -12.51 53.00
N GLY A 292 -10.55 -12.06 52.56
CA GLY A 292 -11.08 -10.73 52.81
C GLY A 292 -10.95 -9.77 51.62
N GLU A 293 -11.18 -8.48 51.88
CA GLU A 293 -11.17 -7.42 50.88
C GLU A 293 -10.15 -6.34 51.25
N VAL A 294 -9.32 -5.93 50.29
CA VAL A 294 -8.40 -4.81 50.45
C VAL A 294 -8.88 -3.62 49.62
N ARG A 295 -9.07 -2.47 50.27
CA ARG A 295 -9.46 -1.23 49.60
C ARG A 295 -8.23 -0.46 49.13
N ILE A 296 -8.25 -0.08 47.86
CA ILE A 296 -7.18 0.59 47.14
C ILE A 296 -7.70 1.92 46.62
N ALA A 297 -7.10 3.04 47.04
CA ALA A 297 -7.48 4.34 46.52
C ALA A 297 -7.33 4.39 44.99
N ARG A 298 -8.29 5.00 44.29
CA ARG A 298 -8.27 5.14 42.82
C ARG A 298 -7.32 6.23 42.33
N GLY A 299 -6.85 7.12 43.21
CA GLY A 299 -5.97 8.23 42.84
C GLY A 299 -6.79 9.45 42.39
N GLU A 300 -6.84 9.72 41.08
CA GLU A 300 -7.62 10.84 40.50
C GLU A 300 -9.08 10.42 40.25
N GLY A 301 -9.93 10.57 41.26
CA GLY A 301 -11.37 10.28 41.17
C GLY A 301 -11.96 9.92 42.53
N ASP A 302 -13.29 9.96 42.64
CA ASP A 302 -14.00 9.52 43.84
C ASP A 302 -14.25 8.00 43.80
N GLY A 303 -14.07 7.33 44.95
CA GLY A 303 -14.28 5.89 45.13
C GLY A 303 -13.02 5.03 45.31
N ASP A 304 -13.14 4.00 46.14
CA ASP A 304 -12.13 2.97 46.38
C ASP A 304 -12.29 1.79 45.40
N LEU A 305 -11.17 1.20 44.99
CA LEU A 305 -11.12 -0.07 44.28
C LEU A 305 -10.99 -1.21 45.29
N VAL A 306 -11.63 -2.34 45.04
CA VAL A 306 -11.63 -3.48 45.97
C VAL A 306 -10.89 -4.67 45.34
N VAL A 307 -9.90 -5.19 46.07
CA VAL A 307 -9.21 -6.44 45.75
C VAL A 307 -9.77 -7.55 46.62
N HIS A 308 -10.31 -8.60 46.00
CA HIS A 308 -10.84 -9.78 46.70
C HIS A 308 -9.72 -10.81 46.88
N LEU A 309 -9.43 -11.15 48.13
CA LEU A 309 -8.38 -12.11 48.47
C LEU A 309 -8.94 -13.53 48.60
N PRO A 310 -8.22 -14.55 48.09
CA PRO A 310 -8.58 -15.94 48.28
C PRO A 310 -8.41 -16.34 49.76
N GLY A 311 -9.04 -17.45 50.18
CA GLY A 311 -9.00 -17.96 51.56
C GLY A 311 -7.61 -18.41 52.09
N GLU A 312 -6.55 -18.09 51.35
CA GLU A 312 -5.14 -18.35 51.71
C GLU A 312 -4.32 -17.07 51.57
N LEU A 313 -3.16 -17.03 52.25
CA LEU A 313 -2.25 -15.89 52.13
C LEU A 313 -1.63 -15.79 50.74
N VAL A 314 -1.86 -14.67 50.06
CA VAL A 314 -1.23 -14.34 48.80
C VAL A 314 0.18 -13.81 49.06
N GLY A 315 1.19 -14.65 48.81
CA GLY A 315 2.59 -14.27 48.99
C GLY A 315 3.08 -13.24 47.96
N PHE A 316 4.04 -12.40 48.36
CA PHE A 316 4.68 -11.40 47.49
C PHE A 316 5.19 -11.97 46.14
N PRO A 317 5.79 -13.18 46.06
CA PRO A 317 6.20 -13.76 44.77
C PRO A 317 5.04 -14.07 43.81
N ARG A 318 3.82 -14.34 44.33
CA ARG A 318 2.62 -14.55 43.51
C ARG A 318 2.13 -13.21 42.95
N LEU A 319 2.00 -12.19 43.79
CA LEU A 319 1.63 -10.84 43.37
C LEU A 319 2.62 -10.27 42.33
N GLN A 320 3.93 -10.45 42.53
CA GLN A 320 4.94 -10.01 41.56
C GLN A 320 4.88 -10.78 40.22
N ARG A 321 4.45 -12.05 40.22
CA ARG A 321 4.20 -12.80 38.98
C ARG A 321 3.01 -12.23 38.22
N ILE A 322 1.89 -11.99 38.89
CA ILE A 322 0.69 -11.38 38.31
C ILE A 322 1.01 -9.96 37.79
N ARG A 323 1.72 -9.15 38.57
CA ARG A 323 2.21 -7.82 38.16
C ARG A 323 3.07 -7.88 36.90
N ARG A 324 4.06 -8.78 36.83
CA ARG A 324 4.89 -8.93 35.62
C ARG A 324 4.09 -9.37 34.40
N ALA A 325 3.12 -10.27 34.58
CA ALA A 325 2.22 -10.68 33.51
C ALA A 325 1.37 -9.49 33.01
N PHE A 326 0.80 -8.73 33.94
CA PHE A 326 0.04 -7.52 33.63
C PHE A 326 0.87 -6.48 32.90
N ILE A 327 2.06 -6.15 33.41
CA ILE A 327 2.98 -5.19 32.77
C ILE A 327 3.41 -5.71 31.40
N ALA A 328 3.70 -7.01 31.24
CA ALA A 328 4.06 -7.57 29.93
C ALA A 328 2.93 -7.40 28.90
N MET A 329 1.67 -7.53 29.33
CA MET A 329 0.50 -7.32 28.47
C MET A 329 0.25 -5.83 28.16
N THR A 330 0.37 -4.96 29.17
CA THR A 330 0.04 -3.52 29.06
C THR A 330 1.18 -2.64 28.57
N ARG A 331 2.44 -3.07 28.69
CA ARG A 331 3.63 -2.46 28.05
C ARG A 331 3.52 -2.43 26.53
N GLY A 332 2.72 -3.34 25.97
CA GLY A 332 2.36 -3.43 24.55
C GLY A 332 1.27 -2.46 24.08
N GLY A 333 0.52 -1.84 25.01
CA GLY A 333 -0.74 -1.15 24.68
C GLY A 333 -1.85 -2.09 24.20
N MET A 334 -1.73 -3.40 24.44
CA MET A 334 -2.79 -4.36 24.13
C MET A 334 -3.93 -4.21 25.14
N GLY A 335 -5.14 -3.91 24.64
CA GLY A 335 -6.36 -4.47 25.25
C GLY A 335 -7.26 -3.57 26.08
N LEU A 336 -7.07 -2.24 26.16
CA LEU A 336 -8.02 -1.34 26.84
C LEU A 336 -8.33 -0.11 25.99
N GLU A 337 -9.00 -0.36 24.85
CA GLU A 337 -9.56 0.69 24.01
C GLU A 337 -10.78 1.32 24.68
N GLY A 338 -10.56 2.49 25.27
CA GLY A 338 -11.60 3.52 25.42
C GLY A 338 -10.91 4.84 25.15
N LYS A 339 -11.52 5.70 24.33
CA LYS A 339 -11.01 6.96 23.74
C LYS A 339 -10.57 8.05 24.74
N GLY A 340 -9.75 7.71 25.72
CA GLY A 340 -9.17 8.64 26.68
C GLY A 340 -7.76 8.18 27.02
N GLY A 341 -6.83 9.13 27.14
CA GLY A 341 -5.48 8.87 27.63
C GLY A 341 -5.51 8.04 28.92
N MET A 342 -4.46 7.26 29.16
CA MET A 342 -4.41 6.40 30.34
C MET A 342 -4.00 7.23 31.56
N SER A 343 -4.98 7.75 32.29
CA SER A 343 -4.78 8.44 33.57
C SER A 343 -4.32 7.43 34.65
N VAL A 344 -3.75 7.94 35.74
CA VAL A 344 -3.35 7.15 36.91
C VAL A 344 -4.52 6.30 37.43
N GLY A 345 -5.72 6.87 37.50
CA GLY A 345 -6.91 6.14 37.97
C GLY A 345 -7.25 4.93 37.10
N ARG A 346 -7.13 5.07 35.77
CA ARG A 346 -7.41 3.98 34.83
C ARG A 346 -6.38 2.85 34.91
N ILE A 347 -5.11 3.16 35.17
CA ILE A 347 -4.06 2.15 35.41
C ILE A 347 -4.42 1.33 36.63
N ARG A 348 -4.79 2.00 37.72
CA ARG A 348 -5.13 1.35 39.00
C ARG A 348 -6.36 0.46 38.87
N GLU A 349 -7.42 0.96 38.23
CA GLU A 349 -8.64 0.17 37.92
C GLU A 349 -8.33 -1.09 37.12
N SER A 350 -7.57 -0.95 36.04
CA SER A 350 -7.25 -2.05 35.14
C SER A 350 -6.43 -3.13 35.82
N PHE A 351 -5.47 -2.72 36.67
CA PHE A 351 -4.65 -3.67 37.41
C PHE A 351 -5.43 -4.37 38.53
N VAL A 352 -6.28 -3.66 39.27
CA VAL A 352 -7.14 -4.27 40.30
C VAL A 352 -8.10 -5.29 39.68
N GLY A 353 -8.75 -4.96 38.55
CA GLY A 353 -9.60 -5.92 37.84
C GLY A 353 -8.84 -7.18 37.42
N TYR A 354 -7.65 -7.00 36.82
CA TYR A 354 -6.80 -8.14 36.44
C TYR A 354 -6.32 -8.96 37.64
N LEU A 355 -6.05 -8.30 38.77
CA LEU A 355 -5.62 -8.96 39.99
C LEU A 355 -6.74 -9.84 40.55
N ASN A 356 -7.99 -9.36 40.60
CA ASN A 356 -9.15 -10.14 41.03
C ASN A 356 -9.36 -11.36 40.12
N ASP A 357 -9.42 -11.16 38.81
CA ASP A 357 -9.57 -12.25 37.84
C ASP A 357 -8.47 -13.32 37.97
N SER A 358 -7.23 -12.88 38.25
CA SER A 358 -6.08 -13.80 38.38
C SER A 358 -6.09 -14.54 39.71
N LEU A 359 -6.58 -13.91 40.79
CA LEU A 359 -6.69 -14.55 42.09
C LEU A 359 -7.86 -15.53 42.14
N GLU A 360 -8.96 -15.27 41.42
CA GLU A 360 -10.12 -16.16 41.29
C GLU A 360 -9.83 -17.41 40.44
N ARG A 361 -9.09 -17.29 39.34
CA ARG A 361 -8.76 -18.44 38.47
C ARG A 361 -7.83 -19.47 39.10
N ASP A 362 -7.06 -19.03 40.09
CA ASP A 362 -6.05 -19.81 40.79
C ASP A 362 -6.50 -20.18 42.23
N ALA A 363 -7.75 -19.88 42.60
CA ALA A 363 -8.41 -20.30 43.84
C ALA A 363 -9.25 -21.55 43.59
#